data_AF-K2B3B4-F1
#
_entry.id   AF-K2B3B4-F1
#
_cell.length_a   1.000
_cell.length_b   1.000
_cell.length_c   1.000
_cell.angle_alpha   90.00
_cell.angle_beta   90.00
_cell.angle_gamma   90.00
#
_symmetry.space_group_name_H-M   'P 1'
#
loop_
_entity.id
_entity.type
_entity.pdbx_description
1 polymer ?
#
loop_
_entity_poly.entity_id
_entity_poly.type
_entity_poly.pdbx_seq_one_letter_code
_entity_poly.pdbx_strand_id
1 'polypeptide(L)'
;MKTNSKRTAVSAGFTFTQVLIAIVLLSITVIPVASVFFVSNRNVEKGGAILDASVILQSVIDTIKDDKFIFENKGKTINFPDPKYPEISIEKNFLERYGASGIIKIEQAEGHNDPNLVELSVFLYWKENGAKRETSIHTYVANINDIKFLKVE
;
A
#
# COMPACT_ATOMS: atom_id res chain seq x y z
N MET A 1 -76.27 22.65 -16.96
CA MET A 1 -75.19 22.47 -17.97
C MET A 1 -73.87 22.81 -17.27
N LYS A 2 -73.05 21.80 -16.93
CA LYS A 2 -71.78 21.98 -16.19
C LYS A 2 -70.66 22.24 -17.20
N THR A 3 -70.08 23.43 -17.21
CA THR A 3 -68.86 23.73 -17.97
C THR A 3 -67.64 23.39 -17.12
N ASN A 4 -67.12 22.18 -17.28
CA ASN A 4 -65.80 21.79 -16.81
C ASN A 4 -64.75 22.58 -17.62
N SER A 5 -64.33 23.73 -17.11
CA SER A 5 -63.12 24.41 -17.59
C SER A 5 -61.92 23.57 -17.16
N LYS A 6 -61.39 22.77 -18.09
CA LYS A 6 -60.07 22.13 -17.95
C LYS A 6 -59.05 23.26 -17.82
N ARG A 7 -58.58 23.53 -16.60
CA ARG A 7 -57.34 24.29 -16.40
C ARG A 7 -56.23 23.48 -17.04
N THR A 8 -55.83 23.88 -18.24
CA THR A 8 -54.54 23.50 -18.81
C THR A 8 -53.48 23.90 -17.79
N ALA A 9 -52.75 22.93 -17.26
CA ALA A 9 -51.56 23.19 -16.47
C ALA A 9 -50.59 23.95 -17.38
N VAL A 10 -50.61 25.28 -17.28
CA VAL A 10 -49.60 26.13 -17.88
C VAL A 10 -48.29 25.66 -17.27
N SER A 11 -47.41 25.06 -18.07
CA SER A 11 -46.02 24.84 -17.69
C SER A 11 -45.39 26.23 -17.57
N ALA A 12 -45.56 26.85 -16.40
CA ALA A 12 -44.89 28.09 -16.08
C ALA A 12 -43.39 27.78 -16.04
N GLY A 13 -42.67 28.21 -17.07
CA GLY A 13 -41.21 28.10 -17.11
C GLY A 13 -40.60 28.82 -15.92
N PHE A 14 -39.41 28.38 -15.50
CA PHE A 14 -38.70 29.03 -14.41
C PHE A 14 -38.34 30.47 -14.78
N THR A 15 -38.56 31.38 -13.84
CA THR A 15 -38.09 32.76 -13.96
C THR A 15 -36.56 32.80 -13.86
N PHE A 16 -35.93 33.82 -14.46
CA PHE A 16 -34.47 34.00 -14.42
C PHE A 16 -33.91 33.94 -12.99
N THR A 17 -34.58 34.59 -12.03
CA THR A 17 -34.19 34.57 -10.62
C THR A 17 -34.29 33.17 -10.01
N GLN A 18 -35.33 32.40 -10.34
CA GLN A 18 -35.47 31.01 -9.88
C GLN A 18 -34.35 30.12 -10.43
N VAL A 19 -33.97 30.29 -11.69
CA VAL A 19 -32.83 29.58 -12.29
C VAL A 19 -31.52 29.95 -11.58
N LEU A 20 -31.31 31.23 -11.28
CA LEU A 20 -30.10 31.71 -10.63
C LEU A 20 -29.98 31.18 -9.19
N ILE A 21 -31.07 31.19 -8.43
CA ILE A 21 -31.13 30.58 -7.09
C ILE A 21 -30.89 29.07 -7.17
N ALA A 22 -31.50 28.38 -8.15
CA ALA A 22 -31.31 26.94 -8.32
C ALA A 22 -29.84 26.59 -8.63
N ILE A 23 -29.15 27.35 -9.48
CA ILE A 23 -27.72 27.14 -9.78
C ILE A 23 -26.86 27.31 -8.52
N VAL A 24 -27.14 28.32 -7.70
CA VAL A 24 -26.40 28.55 -6.44
C VAL A 24 -26.62 27.39 -5.48
N LEU A 25 -27.87 26.96 -5.29
CA LEU A 25 -28.20 25.82 -4.40
C LEU A 25 -27.59 24.50 -4.90
N LEU A 26 -27.63 24.26 -6.21
CA LEU A 26 -26.97 23.10 -6.82
C LEU A 26 -25.45 23.17 -6.65
N SER A 27 -24.84 24.35 -6.77
CA SER A 27 -23.39 24.50 -6.58
C SER A 27 -22.98 24.22 -5.13
N ILE A 28 -23.74 24.72 -4.15
CA ILE A 28 -23.50 24.48 -2.72
C ILE A 28 -23.59 22.98 -2.37
N THR A 29 -24.44 22.24 -3.07
CA THR A 29 -24.64 20.79 -2.83
C THR A 29 -23.65 19.92 -3.59
N VAL A 30 -23.34 20.24 -4.85
CA VAL A 30 -22.48 19.41 -5.71
C VAL A 30 -21.01 19.51 -5.30
N ILE A 31 -20.52 20.70 -4.93
CA ILE A 31 -19.08 20.91 -4.64
C ILE A 31 -18.61 20.05 -3.44
N PRO A 32 -19.28 20.03 -2.28
CA PRO A 32 -18.88 19.19 -1.16
C PRO A 32 -18.95 17.70 -1.48
N VAL A 33 -20.00 17.27 -2.19
CA VAL A 33 -20.17 15.86 -2.59
C VAL A 33 -19.00 15.43 -3.47
N ALA A 34 -18.69 16.20 -4.51
CA ALA A 34 -17.55 15.92 -5.38
C ALA A 34 -16.24 15.86 -4.58
N SER A 35 -16.02 16.82 -3.67
CA SER A 35 -14.82 16.85 -2.81
C SER A 35 -14.67 15.58 -1.96
N VAL A 36 -15.76 15.13 -1.31
CA VAL A 36 -15.76 13.89 -0.53
C VAL A 36 -15.41 12.69 -1.40
N PHE A 37 -16.00 12.58 -2.60
CA PHE A 37 -15.68 11.49 -3.54
C PHE A 37 -14.20 11.50 -3.95
N PHE A 38 -13.63 12.66 -4.27
CA PHE A 38 -12.21 12.77 -4.61
C PHE A 38 -11.30 12.35 -3.46
N VAL A 39 -11.59 12.79 -2.24
CA VAL A 39 -10.81 12.41 -1.05
C VAL A 39 -10.94 10.92 -0.78
N SER A 40 -12.16 10.38 -0.88
CA SER A 40 -12.42 8.96 -0.61
C SER A 40 -11.71 8.07 -1.63
N ASN A 41 -11.77 8.39 -2.93
CA ASN A 41 -11.05 7.66 -3.96
C ASN A 41 -9.54 7.68 -3.72
N ARG A 42 -8.98 8.85 -3.38
CA ARG A 42 -7.55 8.97 -3.08
C ARG A 42 -7.15 8.14 -1.85
N ASN A 43 -8.02 8.03 -0.84
CA ASN A 43 -7.77 7.20 0.34
C ASN A 43 -7.83 5.71 0.02
N VAL A 44 -8.75 5.27 -0.85
CA VAL A 44 -8.84 3.89 -1.32
C VAL A 44 -7.59 3.50 -2.11
N GLU A 45 -7.13 4.36 -3.02
CA GLU A 45 -5.90 4.11 -3.78
C GLU A 45 -4.67 3.99 -2.88
N LYS A 46 -4.54 4.89 -1.90
CA LYS A 46 -3.49 4.82 -0.87
C LYS A 46 -3.55 3.52 -0.08
N GLY A 47 -4.76 3.13 0.34
CA GLY A 47 -4.98 1.87 1.07
C GLY A 47 -4.58 0.66 0.24
N GLY A 48 -4.94 0.64 -1.05
CA GLY A 48 -4.53 -0.40 -2.00
C GLY A 48 -3.00 -0.50 -2.12
N ALA A 49 -2.31 0.63 -2.31
CA ALA A 49 -0.85 0.63 -2.42
C ALA A 49 -0.14 0.09 -1.16
N ILE A 50 -0.67 0.38 0.03
CA ILE A 50 -0.13 -0.16 1.29
C ILE A 50 -0.38 -1.66 1.41
N LEU A 51 -1.55 -2.14 0.98
CA LEU A 51 -1.88 -3.56 0.98
C LEU A 51 -0.96 -4.34 0.02
N ASP A 52 -0.80 -3.85 -1.21
CA ASP A 52 0.10 -4.45 -2.21
C ASP A 52 1.54 -4.49 -1.68
N ALA A 53 2.01 -3.37 -1.10
CA ALA A 53 3.31 -3.29 -0.46
C ALA A 53 3.48 -4.31 0.67
N SER A 54 2.44 -4.52 1.48
CA SER A 54 2.45 -5.49 2.59
C SER A 54 2.52 -6.94 2.07
N VAL A 55 1.80 -7.25 0.99
CA VAL A 55 1.85 -8.56 0.33
C VAL A 55 3.24 -8.83 -0.25
N ILE A 56 3.85 -7.82 -0.92
CA ILE A 56 5.22 -7.91 -1.43
C ILE A 56 6.21 -8.17 -0.29
N LEU A 57 6.13 -7.39 0.80
CA LEU A 57 6.99 -7.57 1.96
C LEU A 57 6.87 -8.96 2.57
N GLN A 58 5.66 -9.47 2.73
CA GLN A 58 5.41 -10.80 3.26
C GLN A 58 5.98 -11.88 2.33
N SER A 59 5.76 -11.76 1.02
CA SER A 59 6.32 -12.69 0.02
C SER A 59 7.84 -12.69 0.05
N VAL A 60 8.48 -11.53 0.21
CA VAL A 60 9.94 -11.43 0.33
C VAL A 60 10.39 -12.11 1.62
N ILE A 61 9.77 -11.83 2.76
CA ILE A 61 10.06 -12.50 4.04
C ILE A 61 9.98 -14.02 3.91
N ASP A 62 8.91 -14.52 3.32
CA ASP A 62 8.70 -15.97 3.20
C ASP A 62 9.75 -16.63 2.29
N THR A 63 10.29 -15.87 1.32
CA THR A 63 11.39 -16.32 0.46
C THR A 63 12.74 -16.31 1.18
N ILE A 64 13.03 -15.25 1.96
CA ILE A 64 14.34 -15.10 2.63
C ILE A 64 14.45 -15.82 3.97
N LYS A 65 13.34 -16.38 4.47
CA LYS A 65 13.29 -17.18 5.70
C LYS A 65 14.06 -18.50 5.61
N ASP A 66 14.51 -18.89 4.43
CA ASP A 66 15.36 -20.07 4.25
C ASP A 66 16.68 -19.95 5.02
N ASP A 67 17.01 -20.95 5.81
CA ASP A 67 18.20 -20.97 6.68
C ASP A 67 19.49 -20.73 5.88
N LYS A 68 19.57 -21.29 4.66
CA LYS A 68 20.74 -21.11 3.79
C LYS A 68 20.89 -19.66 3.37
N PHE A 69 19.79 -19.02 2.97
CA PHE A 69 19.79 -17.61 2.57
C PHE A 69 20.23 -16.72 3.74
N ILE A 70 19.69 -16.97 4.94
CA ILE A 70 20.05 -16.25 6.17
C ILE A 70 21.53 -16.39 6.46
N PHE A 71 22.07 -17.61 6.44
CA PHE A 71 23.46 -17.87 6.74
C PHE A 71 24.42 -17.19 5.77
N GLU A 72 24.14 -17.26 4.46
CA GLU A 72 24.99 -16.66 3.43
C GLU A 72 24.99 -15.12 3.45
N ASN A 73 23.95 -14.51 4.04
CA ASN A 73 23.71 -13.07 3.98
C ASN A 73 23.59 -12.39 5.36
N LYS A 74 23.88 -13.09 6.46
CA LYS A 74 23.95 -12.52 7.80
C LYS A 74 24.92 -11.33 7.82
N GLY A 75 24.47 -10.19 8.35
CA GLY A 75 25.22 -8.93 8.40
C GLY A 75 25.31 -8.16 7.08
N LYS A 76 24.65 -8.62 6.01
CA LYS A 76 24.62 -7.93 4.72
C LYS A 76 23.30 -7.17 4.54
N THR A 77 23.39 -6.08 3.78
CA THR A 77 22.24 -5.36 3.26
C THR A 77 22.07 -5.72 1.79
N ILE A 78 20.92 -6.25 1.41
CA ILE A 78 20.61 -6.66 0.03
C ILE A 78 19.56 -5.71 -0.52
N ASN A 79 19.82 -5.12 -1.69
CA ASN A 79 18.81 -4.32 -2.39
C ASN A 79 17.96 -5.25 -3.28
N PHE A 80 16.68 -4.95 -3.47
CA PHE A 80 15.82 -5.67 -4.40
C PHE A 80 14.91 -4.70 -5.18
N PRO A 81 14.53 -5.00 -6.43
CA PRO A 81 14.87 -6.21 -7.19
C PRO A 81 16.34 -6.22 -7.64
N ASP A 82 17.00 -7.38 -7.54
CA ASP A 82 18.40 -7.59 -7.94
C ASP A 82 18.51 -8.85 -8.83
N PRO A 83 19.19 -8.80 -9.99
CA PRO A 83 19.40 -9.96 -10.85
C PRO A 83 20.05 -11.18 -10.18
N LYS A 84 20.79 -10.97 -9.08
CA LYS A 84 21.42 -12.05 -8.31
C LYS A 84 20.40 -12.90 -7.53
N TYR A 85 19.25 -12.32 -7.19
CA TYR A 85 18.19 -12.96 -6.41
C TYR A 85 16.85 -12.81 -7.16
N PRO A 86 16.67 -13.48 -8.30
CA PRO A 86 15.49 -13.32 -9.15
C PRO A 86 14.18 -13.71 -8.44
N GLU A 87 14.25 -14.60 -7.45
CA GLU A 87 13.14 -14.99 -6.58
C GLU A 87 12.64 -13.83 -5.69
N ILE A 88 13.51 -12.87 -5.36
CA ILE A 88 13.18 -11.67 -4.58
C ILE A 88 12.77 -10.56 -5.56
N SER A 89 11.55 -10.66 -6.05
CA SER A 89 10.99 -9.71 -7.02
C SER A 89 9.83 -8.91 -6.46
N ILE A 90 9.67 -7.70 -6.99
CA ILE A 90 8.49 -6.87 -6.77
C ILE A 90 7.52 -7.15 -7.91
N GLU A 91 6.21 -7.22 -7.61
CA GLU A 91 5.19 -7.37 -8.64
C GLU A 91 5.34 -6.28 -9.71
N LYS A 92 5.33 -6.68 -10.99
CA LYS A 92 5.61 -5.79 -12.13
C LYS A 92 4.74 -4.54 -12.14
N ASN A 93 3.43 -4.70 -11.87
CA ASN A 93 2.48 -3.60 -11.84
C ASN A 93 2.86 -2.54 -10.80
N PHE A 94 3.27 -2.99 -9.60
CA PHE A 94 3.67 -2.11 -8.52
C PHE A 94 5.00 -1.42 -8.80
N LEU A 95 5.96 -2.19 -9.35
CA LEU A 95 7.27 -1.69 -9.75
C LEU A 95 7.16 -0.59 -10.82
N GLU A 96 6.40 -0.83 -11.89
CA GLU A 96 6.24 0.11 -13.00
C GLU A 96 5.45 1.36 -12.59
N ARG A 97 4.38 1.18 -11.80
CA ARG A 97 3.50 2.28 -11.39
C ARG A 97 4.16 3.22 -10.38
N TYR A 98 4.92 2.67 -9.43
CA TYR A 98 5.43 3.44 -8.30
C TYR A 98 6.96 3.55 -8.24
N GLY A 99 7.69 2.93 -9.18
CA GLY A 99 9.16 2.92 -9.20
C GLY A 99 9.73 2.33 -7.91
N ALA A 100 9.16 1.20 -7.48
CA ALA A 100 9.44 0.63 -6.17
C ALA A 100 10.83 -0.01 -6.07
N SER A 101 11.41 0.00 -4.88
CA SER A 101 12.69 -0.62 -4.55
C SER A 101 12.70 -0.99 -3.09
N GLY A 102 13.42 -2.02 -2.70
CA GLY A 102 13.48 -2.44 -1.31
C GLY A 102 14.86 -2.82 -0.84
N ILE A 103 14.97 -3.00 0.46
CA ILE A 103 16.18 -3.36 1.18
C ILE A 103 15.84 -4.49 2.15
N ILE A 104 16.65 -5.53 2.15
CA ILE A 104 16.64 -6.61 3.13
C ILE A 104 17.85 -6.43 4.04
N LYS A 105 17.63 -6.52 5.34
CA LYS A 105 18.68 -6.57 6.35
C LYS A 105 18.50 -7.83 7.19
N ILE A 106 19.61 -8.51 7.41
CA ILE A 106 19.68 -9.71 8.24
C ILE A 106 20.67 -9.42 9.34
N GLU A 107 20.16 -9.12 10.53
CA GLU A 107 20.97 -8.65 11.66
C GLU A 107 20.79 -9.58 12.87
N GLN A 108 21.67 -9.44 13.83
CA GLN A 108 21.52 -10.12 15.12
C GLN A 108 20.34 -9.47 15.86
N ALA A 109 19.42 -10.27 16.40
CA ALA A 109 18.24 -9.73 17.07
C ALA A 109 18.64 -8.84 18.25
N GLU A 110 18.27 -7.55 18.19
CA GLU A 110 18.65 -6.57 19.20
C GLU A 110 18.00 -6.90 20.56
N GLY A 111 18.76 -6.77 21.65
CA GLY A 111 18.26 -7.08 23.00
C GLY A 111 18.17 -8.57 23.34
N HIS A 112 18.56 -9.46 22.41
CA HIS A 112 18.64 -10.90 22.65
C HIS A 112 20.09 -11.39 22.69
N ASN A 113 20.46 -12.10 23.77
CA ASN A 113 21.79 -12.71 23.92
C ASN A 113 21.95 -14.04 23.18
N ASP A 114 20.92 -14.49 22.44
CA ASP A 114 20.97 -15.74 21.69
C ASP A 114 21.61 -15.51 20.32
N PRO A 115 22.85 -15.96 20.07
CA PRO A 115 23.56 -15.75 18.80
C PRO A 115 22.87 -16.40 17.60
N ASN A 116 21.96 -17.34 17.87
CA ASN A 116 21.21 -18.06 16.86
C ASN A 116 19.92 -17.33 16.46
N LEU A 117 19.49 -16.32 17.22
CA LEU A 117 18.32 -15.52 16.88
C LEU A 117 18.71 -14.38 15.95
N VAL A 118 18.16 -14.38 14.73
CA VAL A 118 18.36 -13.30 13.76
C VAL A 118 17.07 -12.51 13.58
N GLU A 119 17.22 -11.21 13.34
CA GLU A 119 16.15 -10.34 12.89
C GLU A 119 16.25 -10.17 11.37
N LEU A 120 15.15 -10.46 10.69
CA LEU A 120 14.95 -10.17 9.27
C LEU A 120 14.10 -8.91 9.16
N SER A 121 14.70 -7.86 8.62
CA SER A 121 14.02 -6.60 8.34
C SER A 121 13.93 -6.39 6.84
N VAL A 122 12.73 -6.22 6.32
CA VAL A 122 12.51 -5.92 4.89
C VAL A 122 11.81 -4.58 4.78
N PHE A 123 12.42 -3.68 4.03
CA PHE A 123 11.94 -2.35 3.76
C PHE A 123 11.55 -2.25 2.29
N LEU A 124 10.39 -1.67 2.02
CA LEU A 124 9.94 -1.35 0.67
C LEU A 124 9.71 0.15 0.56
N TYR A 125 10.29 0.74 -0.47
CA TYR A 125 10.21 2.15 -0.81
C TYR A 125 9.53 2.33 -2.14
N TRP A 126 8.63 3.30 -2.25
CA TRP A 126 7.98 3.65 -3.51
C TRP A 126 7.63 5.12 -3.56
N LYS A 127 7.24 5.61 -4.74
CA LYS A 127 6.82 7.01 -4.94
C LYS A 127 5.33 7.07 -5.25
N GLU A 128 4.59 7.82 -4.45
CA GLU A 128 3.17 8.09 -4.66
C GLU A 128 2.97 9.58 -4.87
N ASN A 129 2.55 10.00 -6.07
CA ASN A 129 2.34 11.42 -6.42
C ASN A 129 3.55 12.31 -6.09
N GLY A 130 4.77 11.80 -6.32
CA GLY A 130 6.03 12.51 -6.02
C GLY A 130 6.48 12.44 -4.55
N ALA A 131 5.63 11.97 -3.63
CA ALA A 131 6.01 11.73 -2.24
C ALA A 131 6.67 10.36 -2.10
N LYS A 132 7.81 10.31 -1.41
CA LYS A 132 8.42 9.03 -1.01
C LYS A 132 7.57 8.39 0.08
N ARG A 133 7.31 7.10 -0.08
CA ARG A 133 6.60 6.25 0.86
C ARG A 133 7.47 5.06 1.19
N GLU A 134 7.31 4.57 2.41
CA GLU A 134 7.99 3.38 2.88
C GLU A 134 7.06 2.56 3.76
N THR A 135 7.33 1.26 3.80
CA THR A 135 6.77 0.35 4.80
C THR A 135 7.82 -0.72 5.07
N SER A 136 7.75 -1.32 6.25
CA SER A 136 8.65 -2.40 6.64
C SER A 136 7.91 -3.51 7.34
N ILE A 137 8.51 -4.70 7.30
CA ILE A 137 8.13 -5.83 8.11
C ILE A 137 9.39 -6.36 8.80
N HIS A 138 9.21 -6.73 10.07
CA HIS A 138 10.27 -7.26 10.92
C HIS A 138 9.82 -8.62 11.42
N THR A 139 10.71 -9.61 11.35
CA THR A 139 10.44 -10.95 11.87
C THR A 139 11.70 -11.55 12.46
N TYR A 140 11.53 -12.44 13.42
CA TYR A 140 12.62 -13.12 14.10
C TYR A 140 12.65 -14.57 13.68
N VAL A 141 13.84 -15.09 13.38
CA VAL A 141 14.04 -16.49 13.00
C VAL A 141 15.15 -17.06 13.87
N ALA A 142 14.89 -18.20 14.50
CA ALA A 142 15.90 -18.96 15.21
C ALA A 142 16.67 -19.84 14.19
N ASN A 143 17.95 -19.57 14.00
CA ASN A 143 18.83 -20.37 13.16
C ASN A 143 19.22 -21.65 13.91
N ILE A 144 18.58 -22.77 13.54
CA ILE A 144 18.77 -24.07 14.17
C ILE A 144 20.07 -24.76 13.72
N ASN A 145 20.73 -24.27 12.67
CA ASN A 145 21.91 -24.93 12.11
C ASN A 145 23.17 -24.74 12.97
N ASP A 146 23.29 -23.65 13.73
CA ASP A 146 24.38 -23.47 14.71
C ASP A 146 24.30 -24.52 15.84
N ILE A 147 23.10 -25.02 16.17
CA ILE A 147 22.90 -26.03 17.22
C ILE A 147 23.44 -27.40 16.79
N LYS A 148 23.44 -27.72 15.49
CA LYS A 148 23.95 -29.01 14.99
C LYS A 148 25.46 -29.13 15.09
N PHE A 149 26.21 -28.03 15.05
CA PHE A 149 27.68 -28.06 15.14
C PHE A 149 28.21 -28.06 16.58
N LEU A 150 27.40 -27.65 17.56
CA LEU A 150 27.77 -27.67 18.99
C LEU A 150 27.59 -29.03 19.70
N LYS A 151 27.16 -30.08 18.96
CA LYS A 151 26.91 -31.42 19.52
C LYS A 151 27.81 -32.52 18.94
N VAL A 152 28.95 -32.15 18.34
CA VAL A 152 29.98 -33.10 17.92
C VAL A 152 31.29 -32.77 18.61
N GLU A 153 31.36 -33.08 19.91
CA GLU A 153 32.60 -33.39 20.63
C GLU A 153 32.38 -34.66 21.45
#